data_AF-A0A848V2U3-F1
#
_entry.id   AF-A0A848V2U3-F1
#
_cell.length_a   1.000
_cell.length_b   1.000
_cell.length_c   1.000
_cell.angle_alpha   90.00
_cell.angle_beta   90.00
_cell.angle_gamma   90.00
#
_symmetry.space_group_name_H-M   'P 1'
#
loop_
_entity.id
_entity.type
_entity.pdbx_description
1 polymer ?
#
loop_
_entity_poly.entity_id
_entity_poly.type
_entity_poly.pdbx_seq_one_letter_code
_entity_poly.pdbx_strand_id
1 'polypeptide(L)'
;MNAQTAAQGQAAQSAKPTQAIEIGRVLSVGSSKAMVRLNNNVIRKGLLHLAQIGTILKIITRDSLVIVMVSTLKIGGADEEGLGDGCIAQVDILGEISTNQTTKATKFFRGVRSFPVLNEAVVTMSQIELELIFNRESEQCISVGKLHQDKSIV
;
A
#
# COMPACT_ATOMS: atom_id res chain seq x y z
N MET A 1 -18.95 -39.96 35.26
CA MET A 1 -19.27 -38.55 35.61
C MET A 1 -18.08 -38.01 36.40
N ASN A 2 -17.26 -37.07 35.93
CA ASN A 2 -17.44 -36.02 34.93
C ASN A 2 -16.15 -35.75 34.16
N ALA A 3 -16.33 -35.33 32.90
CA ALA A 3 -15.31 -34.95 31.95
C ALA A 3 -14.70 -33.57 32.30
N GLN A 4 -13.38 -33.47 32.20
CA GLN A 4 -12.65 -32.20 32.17
C GLN A 4 -12.19 -31.93 30.73
N THR A 5 -12.94 -31.05 30.07
CA THR A 5 -12.66 -30.52 28.75
C THR A 5 -11.70 -29.34 28.92
N ALA A 6 -10.41 -29.53 28.57
CA ALA A 6 -9.45 -28.44 28.48
C ALA A 6 -9.27 -28.06 27.00
N ALA A 7 -10.02 -27.06 26.54
CA ALA A 7 -9.76 -26.38 25.29
C ALA A 7 -8.71 -25.29 25.55
N GLN A 8 -7.44 -25.59 25.27
CA GLN A 8 -6.38 -24.58 25.28
C GLN A 8 -6.40 -23.82 23.95
N GLY A 9 -6.58 -22.51 24.06
CA GLY A 9 -6.67 -21.56 22.96
C GLY A 9 -5.41 -21.57 22.09
N GLN A 10 -5.63 -21.60 20.78
CA GLN A 10 -4.58 -21.43 19.78
C GLN A 10 -4.04 -20.00 19.88
N ALA A 11 -2.74 -19.90 20.16
CA ALA A 11 -1.98 -18.66 20.13
C ALA A 11 -2.09 -18.00 18.75
N ALA A 12 -2.48 -16.73 18.74
CA ALA A 12 -2.33 -15.85 17.59
C ALA A 12 -0.85 -15.86 17.16
N GLN A 13 -0.58 -16.49 16.02
CA GLN A 13 0.74 -16.50 15.41
C GLN A 13 1.09 -15.06 15.01
N SER A 14 2.05 -14.47 15.71
CA SER A 14 2.65 -13.19 15.37
C SER A 14 3.16 -13.21 13.93
N ALA A 15 2.38 -12.65 13.00
CA ALA A 15 2.80 -12.46 11.62
C ALA A 15 4.08 -11.60 11.63
N LYS A 16 5.19 -12.19 11.15
CA LYS A 16 6.46 -11.49 11.00
C LYS A 16 6.22 -10.25 10.12
N PRO A 17 6.66 -9.04 10.49
CA PRO A 17 6.41 -7.84 9.70
C PRO A 17 7.03 -8.02 8.31
N THR A 18 6.18 -8.13 7.30
CA THR A 18 6.59 -8.21 5.90
C THR A 18 7.34 -6.93 5.56
N GLN A 19 8.63 -7.06 5.23
CA GLN A 19 9.47 -5.92 4.88
C GLN A 19 8.91 -5.24 3.63
N ALA A 20 8.67 -3.93 3.71
CA ALA A 20 8.12 -3.17 2.60
C ALA A 20 9.09 -3.21 1.40
N ILE A 21 8.56 -3.50 0.21
CA ILE A 21 9.33 -3.58 -1.03
C ILE A 21 9.16 -2.27 -1.79
N GLU A 22 10.26 -1.63 -2.20
CA GLU A 22 10.22 -0.47 -3.10
C GLU A 22 9.86 -0.90 -4.52
N ILE A 23 8.68 -0.48 -4.94
CA ILE A 23 8.08 -0.81 -6.21
C ILE A 23 8.57 0.16 -7.31
N GLY A 24 8.82 1.41 -6.95
CA GLY A 24 9.21 2.42 -7.91
C GLY A 24 9.39 3.81 -7.30
N ARG A 25 9.46 4.81 -8.18
CA ARG A 25 9.62 6.21 -7.81
C ARG A 25 8.68 7.11 -8.58
N VAL A 26 8.25 8.19 -7.92
CA VAL A 26 7.37 9.20 -8.50
C VAL A 26 8.08 9.92 -9.65
N LEU A 27 7.49 9.88 -10.85
CA LEU A 27 7.93 10.59 -12.06
C LEU A 27 7.25 11.94 -12.23
N SER A 28 5.97 12.02 -11.91
CA SER A 28 5.20 13.27 -11.97
C SER A 28 4.02 13.20 -11.01
N VAL A 29 3.57 14.37 -10.56
CA VAL A 29 2.47 14.52 -9.61
C VAL A 29 1.49 15.53 -10.18
N GLY A 30 0.23 15.13 -10.26
CA GLY A 30 -0.92 16.00 -10.53
C GLY A 30 -1.79 16.14 -9.28
N SER A 31 -2.97 16.74 -9.45
CA SER A 31 -3.85 17.04 -8.32
C SER A 31 -4.37 15.78 -7.59
N SER A 32 -4.91 14.80 -8.31
CA SER A 32 -5.45 13.58 -7.70
C SER A 32 -4.72 12.31 -8.13
N LYS A 33 -3.65 12.46 -8.91
CA LYS A 33 -2.95 11.36 -9.58
C LYS A 33 -1.45 11.57 -9.57
N ALA A 34 -0.70 10.49 -9.64
CA ALA A 34 0.74 10.52 -9.86
C ALA A 34 1.15 9.46 -10.89
N MET A 35 2.27 9.71 -11.57
CA MET A 35 2.92 8.73 -12.42
C MET A 35 4.13 8.17 -11.68
N VAL A 36 4.29 6.86 -11.72
CA VAL A 36 5.33 6.12 -11.01
C VAL A 36 6.11 5.27 -12.02
N ARG A 37 7.43 5.41 -12.02
CA ARG A 37 8.33 4.49 -12.74
C ARG A 37 8.57 3.28 -11.86
N LEU A 38 8.23 2.09 -12.34
CA LEU A 38 8.57 0.87 -11.65
C LEU A 38 10.09 0.63 -11.74
N ASN A 39 10.65 0.10 -10.66
CA ASN A 39 12.08 -0.22 -10.61
C ASN A 39 12.38 -1.40 -11.53
N ASN A 40 13.46 -1.31 -12.33
CA ASN A 40 13.89 -2.40 -13.22
C ASN A 40 14.10 -3.72 -12.45
N ASN A 41 14.54 -3.66 -11.20
CA ASN A 41 14.64 -4.82 -10.32
C ASN A 41 13.30 -5.52 -10.05
N VAL A 42 12.20 -4.78 -9.96
CA VAL A 42 10.85 -5.35 -9.79
C VAL A 42 10.44 -6.08 -11.07
N ILE A 43 10.75 -5.49 -12.22
CA ILE A 43 10.44 -6.05 -13.54
C ILE A 43 11.24 -7.34 -13.78
N ARG A 44 12.56 -7.27 -13.65
CA ARG A 44 13.51 -8.38 -13.87
C ARG A 44 13.29 -9.56 -12.92
N LYS A 45 12.79 -9.30 -11.70
CA LYS A 45 12.46 -10.36 -10.72
C LYS A 45 11.04 -10.92 -10.88
N GLY A 46 10.27 -10.49 -11.87
CA GLY A 46 8.88 -10.96 -12.07
C GLY A 46 7.91 -10.49 -10.97
N LEU A 47 8.24 -9.39 -10.28
CA LEU A 47 7.47 -8.85 -9.16
C LEU A 47 6.42 -7.80 -9.59
N LEU A 48 6.11 -7.71 -10.88
CA LEU A 48 5.07 -6.80 -11.41
C LEU A 48 3.68 -7.04 -10.80
N HIS A 49 3.44 -8.25 -10.27
CA HIS A 49 2.20 -8.55 -9.56
C HIS A 49 1.96 -7.67 -8.32
N LEU A 50 3.03 -7.11 -7.73
CA LEU A 50 2.96 -6.17 -6.60
C LEU A 50 2.49 -4.76 -6.99
N ALA A 51 2.36 -4.48 -8.29
CA ALA A 51 1.93 -3.19 -8.83
C ALA A 51 0.74 -3.35 -9.80
N GLN A 52 -0.09 -4.38 -9.61
CA GLN A 52 -1.27 -4.61 -10.46
C GLN A 52 -2.33 -3.53 -10.28
N ILE A 53 -3.22 -3.40 -11.27
CA ILE A 53 -4.38 -2.51 -11.16
C ILE A 53 -5.19 -2.87 -9.90
N GLY A 54 -5.57 -1.85 -9.14
CA GLY A 54 -6.29 -1.98 -7.87
C GLY A 54 -5.41 -2.23 -6.65
N THR A 55 -4.10 -2.48 -6.83
CA THR A 55 -3.17 -2.59 -5.70
C THR A 55 -3.00 -1.24 -5.01
N ILE A 56 -3.07 -1.24 -3.69
CA ILE A 56 -2.83 -0.08 -2.83
C ILE A 56 -1.36 -0.07 -2.41
N LEU A 57 -0.73 1.07 -2.65
CA LEU A 57 0.65 1.36 -2.34
C LEU A 57 0.71 2.60 -1.45
N LYS A 58 1.89 2.85 -0.87
CA LYS A 58 2.17 4.11 -0.19
C LYS A 58 3.35 4.81 -0.82
N ILE A 59 3.28 6.13 -0.84
CA ILE A 59 4.38 7.01 -1.16
C ILE A 59 4.91 7.54 0.17
N ILE A 60 6.21 7.34 0.40
CA ILE A 60 6.87 7.84 1.60
C ILE A 60 7.18 9.32 1.38
N THR A 61 6.43 10.18 2.06
CA THR A 61 6.69 11.62 2.09
C THR A 61 7.42 12.01 3.39
N ARG A 62 7.76 13.29 3.53
CA ARG A 62 8.47 13.80 4.71
C ARG A 62 7.71 13.56 6.03
N ASP A 63 6.42 13.83 6.06
CA ASP A 63 5.63 13.92 7.31
C ASP A 63 4.44 12.95 7.35
N SER A 64 4.11 12.32 6.23
CA SER A 64 2.98 11.40 6.11
C SER A 64 3.24 10.29 5.09
N LEU A 65 2.37 9.29 5.08
CA LEU A 65 2.32 8.26 4.04
C LEU A 65 1.15 8.60 3.12
N VAL A 66 1.43 8.96 1.88
CA VAL A 66 0.37 9.20 0.90
C VAL A 66 -0.08 7.86 0.34
N ILE A 67 -1.37 7.56 0.48
CA ILE A 67 -1.98 6.30 0.08
C ILE A 67 -2.49 6.45 -1.34
N VAL A 68 -2.06 5.53 -2.21
CA VAL A 68 -2.38 5.55 -3.62
C VAL A 68 -2.83 4.19 -4.11
N MET A 69 -3.66 4.15 -5.15
CA MET A 69 -4.09 2.92 -5.81
C MET A 69 -3.62 2.92 -7.25
N VAL A 70 -3.07 1.81 -7.73
CA VAL A 70 -2.70 1.66 -9.13
C VAL A 70 -3.96 1.68 -10.00
N SER A 71 -4.08 2.68 -10.86
CA SER A 71 -5.22 2.88 -11.74
C SER A 71 -4.94 2.37 -13.15
N THR A 72 -3.68 2.41 -13.60
CA THR A 72 -3.30 2.07 -14.97
C THR A 72 -1.84 1.62 -15.01
N LEU A 73 -1.53 0.66 -15.87
CA LEU A 73 -0.16 0.25 -16.20
C LEU A 73 0.09 0.44 -17.69
N LYS A 74 1.28 0.92 -18.03
CA LYS A 74 1.74 1.08 -19.40
C LYS A 74 3.18 0.59 -19.50
N ILE A 75 3.50 -0.04 -20.62
CA ILE A 75 4.90 -0.29 -20.99
C ILE A 75 5.52 1.08 -21.29
N GLY A 76 6.61 1.38 -20.60
CA GLY A 76 7.45 2.55 -20.83
C GLY A 76 8.31 2.37 -22.09
N GLY A 77 8.92 3.46 -22.55
CA GLY A 77 9.90 3.39 -23.64
C GLY A 77 11.16 2.64 -23.24
N ALA A 78 12.11 2.54 -24.17
CA ALA A 78 13.44 2.00 -23.90
C ALA A 78 14.07 2.69 -22.68
N ASP A 79 14.57 1.89 -21.74
CA ASP A 79 15.38 2.40 -20.63
C ASP A 79 16.79 2.79 -21.12
N GLU A 80 17.64 3.27 -20.21
CA GLU A 80 19.02 3.67 -20.55
C GLU A 80 19.87 2.50 -21.07
N GLU A 81 19.45 1.26 -20.79
CA GLU A 81 20.09 0.03 -21.28
C GLU A 81 19.53 -0.41 -22.64
N GLY A 82 18.62 0.37 -23.23
CA GLY A 82 17.97 0.07 -24.51
C GLY A 82 16.93 -1.05 -24.43
N LEU A 83 16.61 -1.51 -23.22
CA LEU A 83 15.59 -2.52 -22.99
C LEU A 83 14.23 -1.79 -22.95
N GLY A 84 13.34 -2.15 -23.87
CA GLY A 84 11.95 -1.67 -23.91
C GLY A 84 11.07 -2.25 -22.79
N ASP A 85 11.65 -2.62 -21.64
CA ASP A 85 10.98 -3.29 -20.54
C ASP A 85 10.55 -2.33 -19.42
N GLY A 86 10.75 -1.02 -19.59
CA GLY A 86 10.28 -0.01 -18.66
C GLY A 86 8.78 -0.17 -18.38
N CYS A 87 8.36 0.10 -17.15
CA CYS A 87 6.94 0.07 -16.80
C CYS A 87 6.57 1.32 -16.01
N ILE A 88 5.47 1.96 -16.43
CA ILE A 88 4.95 3.17 -15.82
C ILE A 88 3.55 2.86 -15.28
N ALA A 89 3.37 3.09 -13.99
CA ALA A 89 2.08 3.03 -13.34
C ALA A 89 1.51 4.44 -13.18
N GLN A 90 0.24 4.63 -13.51
CA GLN A 90 -0.54 5.75 -13.00
C GLN A 90 -1.22 5.30 -11.72
N VAL A 91 -1.18 6.15 -10.70
CA VAL A 91 -1.83 5.90 -9.41
C VAL A 91 -2.79 7.03 -9.08
N ASP A 92 -3.93 6.68 -8.49
CA ASP A 92 -4.90 7.63 -7.96
C ASP A 92 -4.67 7.82 -6.46
N ILE A 93 -4.67 9.07 -5.98
CA ILE A 93 -4.46 9.42 -4.58
C ILE A 93 -5.76 9.22 -3.80
N LEU A 94 -5.70 8.41 -2.74
CA LEU A 94 -6.86 8.07 -1.90
C LEU A 94 -6.92 8.91 -0.62
N GLY A 95 -5.74 9.23 -0.06
CA GLY A 95 -5.63 9.95 1.19
C GLY A 95 -4.24 9.85 1.79
N GLU A 96 -4.11 10.13 3.08
CA GLU A 96 -2.85 10.02 3.79
C GLU A 96 -3.01 9.33 5.16
N ILE A 97 -1.99 8.57 5.55
CA ILE A 97 -1.79 8.16 6.94
C ILE A 97 -0.80 9.13 7.56
N SER A 98 -1.19 9.75 8.67
CA SER A 98 -0.28 10.61 9.45
C SER A 98 -0.31 10.23 10.92
N THR A 99 0.84 10.41 11.57
CA THR A 99 1.00 10.18 13.00
C THR A 99 1.08 11.53 13.70
N ASN A 100 0.16 11.78 14.63
CA ASN A 100 0.22 12.99 15.45
C ASN A 100 1.44 12.92 16.37
N GLN A 101 2.33 13.92 16.30
CA GLN A 101 3.57 13.91 17.07
C GLN A 101 3.35 13.99 18.59
N THR A 102 2.28 14.66 19.02
CA THR A 102 1.91 14.85 20.43
C THR A 102 1.16 13.65 20.99
N THR A 103 0.09 13.23 20.32
CA THR A 103 -0.78 12.14 20.84
C THR A 103 -0.30 10.74 20.44
N LYS A 104 0.69 10.65 19.53
CA LYS A 104 1.17 9.41 18.91
C LYS A 104 0.10 8.61 18.18
N ALA A 105 -1.08 9.18 17.98
CA ALA A 105 -2.16 8.53 17.26
C ALA A 105 -1.88 8.54 15.75
N THR A 106 -1.83 7.35 15.16
CA THR A 106 -1.77 7.16 13.71
C THR A 106 -3.19 7.06 13.17
N LYS A 107 -3.53 7.90 12.19
CA LYS A 107 -4.86 7.92 11.60
C LYS A 107 -4.79 8.07 10.09
N PHE A 108 -5.76 7.46 9.42
CA PHE A 108 -6.03 7.69 8.01
C PHE A 108 -6.95 8.89 7.82
N PHE A 109 -6.61 9.75 6.88
CA PHE A 109 -7.38 10.91 6.47
C PHE A 109 -7.75 10.77 4.99
N ARG A 110 -9.02 11.04 4.68
CA ARG A 110 -9.47 11.17 3.29
C ARG A 110 -8.92 12.48 2.74
N GLY A 111 -8.31 12.42 1.55
CA GLY A 111 -7.54 13.55 1.00
C GLY A 111 -6.13 13.64 1.58
N VAL A 112 -5.32 14.51 1.00
CA VAL A 112 -3.91 14.70 1.37
C VAL A 112 -3.66 16.15 1.74
N ARG A 113 -2.83 16.39 2.74
CA ARG A 113 -2.36 17.73 3.13
C ARG A 113 -0.96 17.98 2.59
N SER A 114 -0.15 16.93 2.54
CA SER A 114 1.19 16.96 1.94
C SER A 114 1.18 16.13 0.67
N PHE A 115 1.22 16.80 -0.48
CA PHE A 115 1.32 16.11 -1.75
C PHE A 115 2.70 15.48 -1.92
N PRO A 116 2.77 14.28 -2.52
CA PRO A 116 4.06 13.69 -2.83
C PRO A 116 4.81 14.56 -3.83
N VAL A 117 6.14 14.42 -3.86
CA VAL A 117 7.01 15.11 -4.81
C VAL A 117 7.78 14.12 -5.68
N LEU A 118 8.50 14.66 -6.67
CA LEU A 118 9.29 13.85 -7.59
C LEU A 118 10.32 13.00 -6.85
N ASN A 119 10.58 11.82 -7.39
CA ASN A 119 11.60 10.88 -6.92
C ASN A 119 11.37 10.27 -5.52
N GLU A 120 10.23 10.54 -4.88
CA GLU A 120 9.83 9.85 -3.66
C GLU A 120 9.56 8.37 -3.92
N ALA A 121 9.87 7.55 -2.90
CA ALA A 121 9.78 6.11 -2.98
C ALA A 121 8.32 5.65 -2.87
N VAL A 122 7.92 4.77 -3.78
CA VAL A 122 6.63 4.08 -3.76
C VAL A 122 6.88 2.65 -3.31
N VAL A 123 6.22 2.24 -2.24
CA VAL A 123 6.45 0.96 -1.58
C VAL A 123 5.14 0.22 -1.32
N THR A 124 5.23 -1.09 -1.08
CA THR A 124 4.09 -1.92 -0.69
C THR A 124 3.54 -1.54 0.68
N MET A 125 2.23 -1.70 0.85
CA MET A 125 1.55 -1.55 2.13
C MET A 125 1.78 -2.77 3.04
N SER A 126 1.81 -2.53 4.35
CA SER A 126 1.72 -3.57 5.37
C SER A 126 0.26 -3.84 5.74
N GLN A 127 -0.01 -5.01 6.33
CA GLN A 127 -1.34 -5.38 6.81
C GLN A 127 -1.91 -4.35 7.80
N ILE A 128 -1.12 -3.90 8.76
CA ILE A 128 -1.53 -2.90 9.77
C ILE A 128 -1.98 -1.59 9.12
N GLU A 129 -1.29 -1.16 8.07
CA GLU A 129 -1.66 0.07 7.35
C GLU A 129 -2.93 -0.10 6.52
N LEU A 130 -3.15 -1.29 5.92
CA LEU A 130 -4.39 -1.60 5.22
C LEU A 130 -5.57 -1.69 6.20
N GLU A 131 -5.38 -2.34 7.35
CA GLU A 131 -6.39 -2.38 8.42
C GLU A 131 -6.77 -0.98 8.88
N LEU A 132 -5.80 -0.05 9.02
CA LEU A 132 -6.10 1.34 9.38
C LEU A 132 -6.98 2.07 8.35
N ILE A 133 -6.91 1.67 7.06
CA ILE A 133 -7.68 2.29 5.97
C ILE A 133 -9.09 1.69 5.88
N PHE A 134 -9.21 0.38 6.07
CA PHE A 134 -10.45 -0.36 5.82
C PHE A 134 -11.24 -0.70 7.07
N ASN A 135 -10.58 -0.96 8.20
CA ASN A 135 -11.22 -1.31 9.44
C ASN A 135 -11.39 -0.08 10.33
N ARG A 136 -12.64 0.40 10.46
CA ARG A 136 -13.01 1.40 11.47
C ARG A 136 -13.61 0.65 12.65
N GLU A 137 -12.77 0.33 13.64
CA GLU A 137 -13.18 -0.39 14.86
C GLU A 137 -14.34 0.26 15.64
N SER A 138 -14.72 1.50 15.33
CA SER A 138 -15.71 2.30 16.06
C SER A 138 -17.00 2.64 15.30
N GLU A 139 -17.21 2.13 14.09
CA GLU A 139 -18.45 2.40 13.32
C GLU A 139 -19.18 1.09 12.99
N GLN A 140 -20.52 1.12 12.95
CA GLN A 140 -21.31 -0.02 12.48
C GLN A 140 -21.01 -0.27 11.00
N CYS A 141 -20.11 -1.22 10.72
CA CYS A 141 -19.76 -1.63 9.38
C CYS A 141 -20.52 -2.91 8.99
N ILE A 142 -20.96 -2.95 7.73
CA ILE A 142 -21.44 -4.17 7.09
C ILE A 142 -20.30 -4.76 6.24
N SER A 143 -20.02 -6.04 6.41
CA SER A 143 -19.00 -6.76 5.60
C SER A 143 -19.55 -7.00 4.20
N VAL A 144 -19.00 -6.32 3.19
CA VAL A 144 -19.41 -6.46 1.77
C VAL A 144 -18.52 -7.45 1.01
N GLY A 145 -17.27 -7.65 1.44
CA GLY A 145 -16.32 -8.50 0.73
C GLY A 145 -14.93 -8.49 1.37
N LYS A 146 -13.90 -8.90 0.65
CA LYS A 146 -12.51 -8.92 1.12
C LYS A 146 -11.60 -8.15 0.18
N LEU A 147 -10.54 -7.55 0.71
CA LEU A 147 -9.56 -6.87 -0.12
C LEU A 147 -8.80 -7.89 -0.98
N HIS A 148 -8.68 -7.65 -2.29
CA HIS A 148 -7.94 -8.54 -3.18
C HIS A 148 -6.45 -8.64 -2.81
N GLN A 149 -5.86 -7.53 -2.36
CA GLN A 149 -4.47 -7.44 -1.92
C GLN A 149 -4.21 -8.16 -0.60
N ASP A 150 -5.20 -8.22 0.30
CA ASP A 150 -5.11 -8.93 1.57
C ASP A 150 -6.46 -9.53 1.94
N LYS A 151 -6.56 -10.86 1.79
CA LYS A 151 -7.79 -11.62 2.04
C LYS A 151 -8.16 -11.74 3.53
N SER A 152 -7.30 -11.28 4.44
CA SER A 152 -7.61 -11.23 5.87
C SER A 152 -8.48 -10.04 6.24
N ILE A 153 -8.52 -9.00 5.39
CA ILE A 153 -9.24 -7.76 5.62
C ILE A 153 -10.66 -7.85 5.04
N VAL A 154 -11.66 -7.44 5.83
CA VAL A 154 -13.11 -7.58 5.57
C VAL A 154 -13.85 -6.25 5.71
#